data_AF-A0A401QF57-F1
#
_entry.id   AF-A0A401QF57-F1
#
_cell.length_a   1.000
_cell.length_b   1.000
_cell.length_c   1.000
_cell.angle_alpha   90.00
_cell.angle_beta   90.00
_cell.angle_gamma   90.00
#
_symmetry.space_group_name_H-M   'P 1'
#
loop_
_entity.id
_entity.type
_entity.pdbx_description
1 polymer ?
#
loop_
_entity_poly.entity_id
_entity_poly.type
_entity_poly.pdbx_seq_one_letter_code
_entity_poly.pdbx_strand_id
1 'polypeptide(L)' 'FGAQLLHERNCRSSENPNEAFRFLVEERINCLASGKVKYTQRVDYIMQLPVPMEAAINKGKAAEHTPLS' A
#
# COMPACT_ATOMS: atom_id res chain seq x y z
N PHE A 1 13.01 -1.22 5.07
CA PHE A 1 13.36 0.22 5.14
C PHE A 1 14.82 0.54 4.79
N GLY A 2 15.81 -0.32 5.06
CA GLY A 2 17.24 0.00 4.79
C GLY A 2 17.71 -0.06 3.31
N ALA A 3 17.02 -0.79 2.43
CA ALA A 3 17.51 -1.04 1.06
C ALA A 3 17.17 0.06 0.02
N GLN A 4 16.15 0.88 0.28
CA GLN A 4 15.70 1.94 -0.65
C GLN A 4 16.74 3.07 -0.78
N LEU A 5 17.41 3.42 0.33
CA LEU A 5 18.37 4.54 0.40
C LEU A 5 19.66 4.33 -0.41
N LEU A 6 20.05 3.08 -0.67
CA LEU A 6 21.28 2.75 -1.42
C LEU A 6 21.09 2.89 -2.94
N HIS A 7 19.93 2.49 -3.46
CA HIS A 7 19.63 2.57 -4.90
C HIS A 7 19.45 4.03 -5.37
N GLU A 8 18.78 4.86 -4.56
CA GLU A 8 18.62 6.30 -4.86
C GLU A 8 19.95 7.07 -4.83
N ARG A 9 21.00 6.52 -4.20
CA ARG A 9 22.33 7.13 -4.17
C ARG A 9 23.20 6.74 -5.38
N ASN A 10 23.02 5.54 -5.92
CA ASN A 10 23.82 5.03 -7.05
C ASN A 10 23.29 5.46 -8.42
N CYS A 11 22.00 5.79 -8.56
CA CYS A 11 21.40 6.15 -9.86
C CYS A 11 20.99 7.63 -9.96
N ARG A 12 21.63 8.56 -9.22
CA ARG A 12 21.26 9.99 -9.26
C ARG A 12 21.46 10.66 -10.62
N SER A 13 22.25 10.06 -11.50
CA SER A 13 22.67 10.63 -12.79
C SER A 13 22.42 9.69 -13.99
N SER A 14 21.70 8.59 -13.79
CA SER A 14 21.35 7.60 -14.83
C SER A 14 19.89 7.18 -14.69
N GLU A 15 19.31 6.54 -15.71
CA GLU A 15 17.95 6.00 -15.64
C GLU A 15 17.82 5.06 -14.42
N ASN A 16 16.87 5.38 -13.53
CA ASN A 16 16.61 4.61 -12.33
C ASN A 16 15.43 3.66 -12.59
N PRO A 17 15.65 2.33 -12.63
CA PRO A 17 14.59 1.38 -12.91
C PRO A 17 13.45 1.40 -11.86
N ASN A 18 13.67 1.99 -10.67
CA ASN A 18 12.59 2.19 -9.70
C ASN A 18 11.51 3.17 -10.17
N GLU A 19 11.80 4.04 -11.15
CA GLU A 19 10.79 4.94 -11.71
C GLU A 19 9.66 4.18 -12.39
N ALA A 20 9.91 2.98 -12.91
CA ALA A 20 8.89 2.12 -13.52
C ALA A 20 7.79 1.69 -12.53
N PHE A 21 8.10 1.67 -11.23
CA PHE A 21 7.14 1.32 -10.18
C PHE A 21 6.63 2.53 -9.39
N ARG A 22 7.09 3.74 -9.73
CA ARG A 22 6.76 4.95 -9.00
C ARG A 22 5.34 5.38 -9.30
N PHE A 23 4.54 5.60 -8.25
CA PHE A 23 3.22 6.23 -8.36
C PHE A 23 3.01 7.31 -7.31
N LEU A 24 2.07 8.21 -7.58
CA LEU A 24 1.61 9.23 -6.64
C LEU A 24 0.35 8.73 -5.95
N VAL A 25 0.35 8.76 -4.62
CA VAL A 25 -0.82 8.50 -3.79
C VAL A 25 -1.36 9.83 -3.32
N GLU A 26 -2.63 10.10 -3.63
CA GLU A 26 -3.38 11.22 -3.07
C GLU A 26 -4.21 10.72 -1.89
N GLU A 27 -3.92 11.26 -0.71
CA GLU A 27 -4.67 11.05 0.51
C GLU A 27 -5.64 12.22 0.73
N ARG A 28 -6.90 11.89 1.01
CA ARG A 28 -7.94 12.88 1.33
C ARG A 28 -8.49 12.61 2.72
N ILE A 29 -8.31 13.57 3.61
CA ILE A 29 -8.84 13.53 4.98
C ILE A 29 -10.01 14.50 5.08
N ASN A 30 -11.21 13.96 5.37
CA ASN A 30 -12.42 14.74 5.62
C ASN A 30 -12.71 14.82 7.12
N CYS A 31 -12.82 16.04 7.65
CA CYS A 31 -13.34 16.27 8.99
C CYS A 31 -14.88 16.17 8.97
N LEU A 32 -15.44 15.14 9.60
CA LEU A 32 -16.89 14.90 9.64
C LEU A 32 -17.68 16.03 10.32
N ALA A 33 -17.12 16.69 11.34
CA ALA A 33 -17.80 17.73 12.10
C ALA A 33 -17.80 19.10 11.41
N SER A 34 -16.73 19.45 10.70
CA SER A 34 -16.57 20.78 10.07
C SER A 34 -16.69 20.78 8.55
N GLY A 35 -16.77 19.60 7.92
CA GLY A 35 -16.76 19.43 6.47
C GLY A 35 -15.43 19.79 5.79
N LYS A 36 -14.41 20.21 6.54
CA LYS A 36 -13.10 20.59 5.99
C LYS A 36 -12.37 19.39 5.43
N VAL A 37 -11.71 19.62 4.29
CA VAL A 37 -10.95 18.60 3.57
C VAL A 37 -9.48 18.99 3.56
N LYS A 38 -8.59 18.02 3.79
CA LYS A 38 -7.16 18.15 3.59
C LYS A 38 -6.68 17.12 2.58
N TYR A 39 -5.88 17.56 1.62
CA TYR A 39 -5.23 16.70 0.64
C TYR A 39 -3.74 16.61 0.95
N THR A 40 -3.18 15.41 0.90
CA THR A 40 -1.75 15.14 1.04
C THR A 40 -1.31 14.21 -0.09
N GLN A 41 -0.12 14.44 -0.63
CA GLN A 41 0.44 13.62 -1.70
C GLN A 41 1.73 12.96 -1.21
N ARG A 42 1.92 11.70 -1.58
CA ARG A 42 3.16 10.97 -1.32
C ARG A 42 3.56 10.12 -2.52
N VAL A 43 4.85 9.92 -2.70
CA VAL A 43 5.38 8.98 -3.69
C VAL A 43 5.46 7.61 -3.02
N ASP A 44 4.97 6.59 -3.72
CA ASP A 44 5.03 5.20 -3.26
C ASP A 44 5.45 4.30 -4.43
N TYR A 45 5.91 3.10 -4.11
CA TYR A 45 6.45 2.13 -5.07
C TYR A 45 5.77 0.76 -4.93
N ILE A 46 5.01 0.52 -3.86
CA ILE A 46 4.33 -0.75 -3.60
C ILE A 46 2.89 -0.47 -3.17
N MET A 47 1.92 -1.03 -3.90
CA MET A 47 0.53 -0.97 -3.51
C MET A 47 0.19 -2.14 -2.59
N GLN A 48 -0.13 -1.84 -1.32
CA GLN A 48 -0.62 -2.83 -0.37
C GLN A 48 -2.12 -3.07 -0.61
N LEU A 49 -2.48 -4.23 -1.13
CA LEU A 49 -3.88 -4.61 -1.33
C LEU A 49 -4.42 -5.29 -0.05
N PRO A 50 -5.41 -4.70 0.66
CA PRO A 50 -6.00 -5.35 1.81
C PRO A 50 -6.78 -6.59 1.37
N VAL A 51 -6.63 -7.69 2.11
CA VAL A 51 -7.39 -8.92 1.87
C VAL A 51 -8.49 -9.04 2.93
N PRO A 52 -9.75 -8.68 2.60
CA PRO A 52 -10.85 -8.77 3.55
C PRO A 52 -11.27 -10.23 3.72
N MET A 53 -10.83 -10.85 4.81
CA MET A 53 -11.24 -12.22 5.15
C MET A 53 -12.76 -12.36 5.30
N GLU A 54 -13.45 -11.27 5.65
CA GLU A 54 -14.90 -11.26 5.74
C GLU A 54 -15.63 -11.37 4.39
N ALA A 55 -14.95 -11.08 3.29
CA ALA A 55 -15.49 -11.29 1.95
C ALA A 55 -15.20 -12.68 1.40
N ALA A 56 -14.55 -13.56 2.17
CA ALA A 56 -14.23 -14.91 1.72
C ALA A 56 -15.52 -15.72 1.45
N ILE A 57 -15.61 -16.33 0.27
CA ILE A 57 -16.77 -17.13 -0.16
C ILE A 57 -16.71 -18.54 0.46
N ASN A 58 -15.51 -18.99 0.82
CA ASN A 58 -15.23 -20.35 1.29
C ASN A 58 -15.11 -20.47 2.82
N LYS A 59 -15.64 -19.51 3.60
CA LYS A 59 -15.50 -19.48 5.08
C LYS A 59 -15.80 -20.83 5.75
N GLY A 60 -16.89 -21.50 5.35
CA GLY A 60 -17.27 -22.80 5.92
C GLY A 60 -16.27 -23.93 5.63
N LYS A 61 -15.77 -24.01 4.39
CA LYS A 61 -14.76 -25.01 3.98
C LYS A 61 -13.38 -24.70 4.56
N ALA A 62 -13.05 -23.42 4.73
CA ALA A 62 -11.81 -22.99 5.35
C ALA A 62 -11.76 -23.36 6.84
N ALA A 63 -12.88 -23.26 7.55
CA ALA A 63 -12.97 -23.63 8.96
C ALA A 63 -12.80 -25.16 9.18
N GLU A 64 -13.39 -25.99 8.32
CA GLU A 64 -13.30 -27.46 8.42
C GLU A 64 -11.89 -28.00 8.18
N HIS A 65 -11.11 -27.34 7.31
CA HIS A 65 -9.74 -27.76 6.98
C HIS A 65 -8.68 -27.21 7.95
N THR A 66 -9.08 -26.37 8.91
CA THR A 66 -8.18 -25.86 9.95
C THR A 66 -8.29 -26.80 11.15
N PRO A 67 -7.24 -27.58 11.49
CA PRO A 67 -7.32 -28.52 12.60
C PRO A 67 -7.58 -27.76 13.90
N LEU A 68 -8.65 -28.12 14.60
CA LEU A 68 -8.94 -27.68 15.97
C LEU A 68 -7.75 -28.10 16.85
N SER A 69 -6.97 -27.11 17.33
CA SER A 69 -6.00 -27.33 18.41
C SER A 69 -6.73 -27.39 19.74
#